data_AF-A0A0K8U9W2-F1
#
_entry.id   AF-A0A0K8U9W2-F1
#
_cell.length_a   1.000
_cell.length_b   1.000
_cell.length_c   1.000
_cell.angle_alpha   90.00
_cell.angle_beta   90.00
_cell.angle_gamma   90.00
#
_symmetry.space_group_name_H-M   'P 1'
#
loop_
_entity.id
_entity.type
_entity.pdbx_description
1 polymer ?
#
loop_
_entity_poly.entity_id
_entity_poly.type
_entity_poly.pdbx_seq_one_letter_code
_entity_poly.pdbx_strand_id
1 'polypeptide(L)'
;MYIRKWSKLLFVLLALLSKESGAKTNSKNAVVEDIADFKDFKKLIRTKTNVLVLFVAGVKEAPVELKVFREAANVVRGTGTMVLIDCLQNERKKLCKKLKVSPNAYIFKHYKDGDFHKDYDRQVSVASMVNFMRNPTGDLPWEEDPEGADVLHFDDYKSFQRHMQKDTRPMLVMFYVPWCGYCKRLKPDYSKAATELKGKPYVIAAMDVERTENAPARRAYNITGFPTILYFERGQLKSTYEGDNNKEGIISFMKDPDAAPVQKEKEADWSADPNSEIVHLTSQGFEPALKDEKSVLVMFYAPWCGHCKRMKPEYEKAALTMKERKIPGVLAALDATKEKTIAGQFNVRGYPTLKYFVNGVFKFDVNVRDAAKIIEFMQDPKEPPPPPPPEKSWEEEEGSEVLFLNEENFNTLKRKKHALVMFYAPWCGHCKKTKPEFSAAAEALKDDPRIVLAAVDCTKQQSLCKSHGVNGYPTIVYFSYLKTKVDYSGGRSSKDFISYMTNPNLSASEPMHVKHKADEL
;
A
#
# COMPACT_ATOMS: atom_id res chain seq x y z
N MET A 1 75.54 30.13 -8.21
CA MET A 1 75.53 29.28 -7.00
C MET A 1 74.43 28.23 -7.18
N TYR A 2 74.87 26.98 -7.38
CA TYR A 2 74.15 25.70 -7.24
C TYR A 2 72.99 25.28 -8.18
N ILE A 3 73.36 24.44 -9.19
CA ILE A 3 72.80 23.10 -9.54
C ILE A 3 71.32 23.06 -9.96
N ARG A 4 70.84 22.79 -11.19
CA ARG A 4 71.22 21.95 -12.36
C ARG A 4 71.48 20.46 -12.05
N LYS A 5 70.62 19.58 -12.61
CA LYS A 5 70.39 18.12 -12.35
C LYS A 5 69.21 17.99 -11.36
N TRP A 6 68.13 17.25 -11.60
CA TRP A 6 68.01 15.88 -12.09
C TRP A 6 66.75 15.72 -12.96
N SER A 7 66.93 15.78 -14.28
CA SER A 7 66.06 15.10 -15.25
C SER A 7 66.82 13.85 -15.66
N LYS A 8 66.34 12.68 -15.18
CA LYS A 8 66.74 11.29 -15.50
C LYS A 8 66.53 10.40 -14.26
N LEU A 9 65.28 10.15 -13.89
CA LEU A 9 64.93 9.07 -12.95
C LEU A 9 63.47 8.62 -13.09
N LEU A 10 62.98 8.53 -14.33
CA LEU A 10 61.65 7.96 -14.63
C LEU A 10 61.65 7.07 -15.89
N PHE A 11 62.82 6.55 -16.24
CA PHE A 11 62.99 5.55 -17.29
C PHE A 11 63.97 4.51 -16.73
N VAL A 12 63.60 3.23 -16.84
CA VAL A 12 64.32 2.04 -16.35
C VAL A 12 64.00 1.65 -14.89
N LEU A 13 62.77 1.20 -14.64
CA LEU A 13 62.46 -0.01 -13.87
C LEU A 13 60.96 -0.33 -14.05
N LEU A 14 60.64 -1.61 -14.23
CA LEU A 14 59.32 -2.19 -14.60
C LEU A 14 58.94 -2.16 -16.09
N ALA A 15 59.90 -2.51 -16.95
CA ALA A 15 59.61 -3.43 -18.05
C ALA A 15 59.84 -4.85 -17.53
N LEU A 16 58.80 -5.47 -16.98
CA LEU A 16 58.62 -6.92 -16.75
C LEU A 16 57.35 -7.08 -15.90
N LEU A 17 56.20 -7.27 -16.56
CA LEU A 17 55.05 -8.05 -16.10
C LEU A 17 54.06 -8.14 -17.28
N SER A 18 54.23 -9.24 -18.01
CA SER A 18 53.20 -10.11 -18.56
C SER A 18 51.89 -9.52 -19.09
N LYS A 19 51.66 -9.79 -20.39
CA LYS A 19 50.36 -10.08 -21.01
C LYS A 19 49.29 -10.52 -19.98
N GLU A 20 48.28 -9.69 -19.77
CA GLU A 20 46.92 -10.16 -19.51
C GLU A 20 46.04 -9.74 -20.68
N SER A 21 45.97 -10.66 -21.63
CA SER A 21 44.87 -10.76 -22.58
C SER A 21 43.59 -11.17 -21.83
N GLY A 22 42.55 -10.36 -21.96
CA GLY A 22 41.17 -10.86 -22.03
C GLY A 22 40.36 -10.88 -20.74
N ALA A 23 39.43 -9.95 -20.64
CA ALA A 23 38.02 -10.29 -20.37
C ALA A 23 37.13 -9.11 -20.80
N LYS A 24 36.66 -9.14 -22.06
CA LYS A 24 35.40 -8.49 -22.40
C LYS A 24 34.36 -9.11 -21.47
N THR A 25 33.82 -8.33 -20.54
CA THR A 25 32.68 -8.72 -19.71
C THR A 25 31.53 -9.12 -20.62
N ASN A 26 31.34 -10.44 -20.75
CA ASN A 26 30.28 -11.02 -21.54
C ASN A 26 28.95 -10.61 -20.90
N SER A 27 28.17 -9.81 -21.63
CA SER A 27 26.83 -9.36 -21.23
C SER A 27 25.96 -10.58 -20.93
N LYS A 28 25.81 -10.95 -19.65
CA LYS A 28 24.82 -11.96 -19.24
C LYS A 28 23.43 -11.41 -19.63
N ASN A 29 22.73 -12.11 -20.52
CA ASN A 29 21.37 -11.80 -20.91
C ASN A 29 20.51 -11.61 -19.64
N ALA A 30 19.73 -10.52 -19.57
CA ALA A 30 18.85 -10.25 -18.41
C ALA A 30 17.69 -11.26 -18.30
N VAL A 31 17.34 -11.88 -19.42
CA VAL A 31 16.31 -12.92 -19.50
C VAL A 31 16.92 -14.28 -19.19
N VAL A 32 16.23 -15.05 -18.35
CA VAL A 32 16.54 -16.44 -18.05
C VAL A 32 15.99 -17.31 -19.19
N GLU A 33 16.85 -18.03 -19.90
CA GLU A 33 16.47 -18.86 -21.07
C GLU A 33 16.84 -20.36 -20.89
N ASP A 34 17.55 -20.69 -19.80
CA ASP A 34 18.16 -21.99 -19.50
C ASP A 34 17.25 -22.94 -18.71
N ILE A 35 15.93 -22.74 -18.76
CA ILE A 35 14.95 -23.60 -18.10
C ILE A 35 14.37 -24.61 -19.10
N ALA A 36 14.89 -25.84 -19.06
CA ALA A 36 14.45 -26.92 -19.95
C ALA A 36 13.41 -27.86 -19.31
N ASP A 37 13.47 -28.06 -17.99
CA ASP A 37 12.64 -29.03 -17.30
C ASP A 37 11.79 -28.46 -16.15
N PHE A 38 10.85 -29.28 -15.67
CA PHE A 38 9.86 -28.89 -14.67
C PHE A 38 10.42 -28.72 -13.26
N LYS A 39 11.49 -29.45 -12.91
CA LYS A 39 12.13 -29.35 -11.61
C LYS A 39 12.85 -28.02 -11.50
N ASP A 40 13.56 -27.63 -12.55
CA ASP A 40 14.26 -26.34 -12.62
C ASP A 40 13.29 -25.17 -12.67
N PHE A 41 12.19 -25.29 -13.42
CA PHE A 41 11.12 -24.29 -13.41
C PHE A 41 10.53 -24.09 -12.00
N LYS A 42 10.20 -25.19 -11.30
CA LYS A 42 9.70 -25.12 -9.91
C LYS A 42 10.73 -24.53 -8.95
N LYS A 43 11.99 -24.88 -9.10
CA LYS A 43 13.08 -24.33 -8.29
C LYS A 43 13.20 -22.82 -8.53
N LEU A 44 13.10 -22.36 -9.77
CA LEU A 44 13.16 -20.95 -10.12
C LEU A 44 12.02 -20.16 -9.47
N ILE A 45 10.75 -20.55 -9.68
CA ILE A 45 9.62 -19.81 -9.10
C ILE A 45 9.58 -19.89 -7.57
N ARG A 46 10.13 -20.94 -6.95
CA ARG A 46 10.25 -21.03 -5.47
C ARG A 46 11.37 -20.15 -4.91
N THR A 47 12.42 -19.90 -5.69
CA THR A 47 13.59 -19.10 -5.24
C THR A 47 13.46 -17.63 -5.62
N LYS A 48 12.60 -17.30 -6.59
CA LYS A 48 12.35 -15.94 -7.07
C LYS A 48 10.90 -15.58 -6.76
N THR A 49 10.71 -14.56 -5.94
CA THR A 49 9.40 -14.14 -5.42
C THR A 49 8.52 -13.42 -6.46
N ASN A 50 9.10 -12.95 -7.57
CA ASN A 50 8.41 -12.17 -8.59
C ASN A 50 8.94 -12.54 -9.98
N VAL A 51 8.19 -13.38 -10.71
CA VAL A 51 8.63 -13.97 -11.97
C VAL A 51 7.59 -13.76 -13.07
N LEU A 52 7.97 -13.09 -14.15
CA LEU A 52 7.17 -13.06 -15.38
C LEU A 52 7.76 -14.00 -16.41
N VAL A 53 6.94 -14.92 -16.92
CA VAL A 53 7.35 -15.95 -17.87
C VAL A 53 6.66 -15.69 -19.21
N LEU A 54 7.45 -15.50 -20.26
CA LEU A 54 7.02 -15.46 -21.64
C LEU A 54 7.14 -16.86 -22.24
N PHE A 55 6.02 -17.49 -22.51
CA PHE A 55 5.94 -18.72 -23.31
C PHE A 55 5.72 -18.34 -24.77
N VAL A 56 6.56 -18.81 -25.68
CA VAL A 56 6.37 -18.59 -27.12
C VAL A 56 6.13 -19.92 -27.83
N ALA A 57 5.30 -19.89 -28.88
CA ALA A 57 5.11 -21.04 -29.75
C ALA A 57 6.40 -21.38 -30.50
N GLY A 58 7.24 -20.36 -30.75
CA GLY A 58 8.64 -20.43 -31.18
C GLY A 58 9.22 -19.01 -31.14
N VAL A 59 10.54 -18.84 -30.97
CA VAL A 59 11.16 -17.49 -30.89
C VAL A 59 10.91 -16.59 -32.12
N LYS A 60 10.55 -17.17 -33.26
CA LYS A 60 10.22 -16.43 -34.50
C LYS A 60 8.75 -16.00 -34.59
N GLU A 61 7.87 -16.57 -33.76
CA GLU A 61 6.42 -16.35 -33.80
C GLU A 61 5.98 -15.06 -33.09
N ALA A 62 6.83 -14.52 -32.18
CA ALA A 62 6.52 -13.32 -31.39
C ALA A 62 7.73 -12.36 -31.28
N PRO A 63 8.29 -11.87 -32.41
CA PRO A 63 9.53 -11.10 -32.40
C PRO A 63 9.40 -9.73 -31.72
N VAL A 64 8.23 -9.10 -31.81
CA VAL A 64 7.95 -7.78 -31.20
C VAL A 64 7.89 -7.91 -29.68
N GLU A 65 7.12 -8.88 -29.19
CA GLU A 65 6.93 -9.18 -27.78
C GLU A 65 8.24 -9.61 -27.14
N LEU A 66 9.02 -10.45 -27.83
CA LEU A 66 10.32 -10.90 -27.36
C LEU A 66 11.31 -9.73 -27.21
N LYS A 67 11.28 -8.77 -28.14
CA LYS A 67 12.10 -7.55 -28.05
C LYS A 67 11.71 -6.72 -26.83
N VAL A 68 10.41 -6.42 -26.67
CA VAL A 68 9.88 -5.67 -25.52
C VAL A 68 10.22 -6.37 -24.20
N PHE A 69 10.04 -7.69 -24.14
CA PHE A 69 10.30 -8.49 -22.95
C PHE A 69 11.78 -8.45 -22.55
N ARG A 70 12.70 -8.51 -23.52
CA ARG A 70 14.15 -8.39 -23.27
C ARG A 70 14.55 -7.00 -22.79
N GLU A 71 13.97 -5.96 -23.37
CA GLU A 71 14.20 -4.57 -22.94
C GLU A 71 13.70 -4.35 -21.50
N ALA A 72 12.48 -4.81 -21.18
CA ALA A 72 11.93 -4.76 -19.83
C ALA A 72 12.78 -5.54 -18.82
N ALA A 73 13.28 -6.72 -19.20
CA ALA A 73 14.14 -7.55 -18.34
C ALA A 73 15.42 -6.84 -17.90
N ASN A 74 16.00 -5.99 -18.75
CA ASN A 74 17.17 -5.20 -18.39
C ASN A 74 16.84 -4.16 -17.30
N VAL A 75 15.65 -3.57 -17.33
CA VAL A 75 15.21 -2.54 -16.39
C VAL A 75 14.84 -3.14 -15.03
N VAL A 76 14.17 -4.31 -15.02
CA VAL A 76 13.73 -4.96 -13.76
C VAL A 76 14.80 -5.86 -13.14
N ARG A 77 16.02 -5.86 -13.69
CA ARG A 77 17.13 -6.69 -13.22
C ARG A 77 17.43 -6.36 -11.75
N GLY A 78 17.32 -7.39 -10.90
CA GLY A 78 17.55 -7.27 -9.46
C GLY A 78 16.29 -7.01 -8.63
N THR A 79 15.20 -6.56 -9.25
CA THR A 79 13.89 -6.36 -8.58
C THR A 79 12.84 -7.40 -8.99
N GLY A 80 13.03 -8.05 -10.15
CA GLY A 80 12.18 -9.12 -10.65
C GLY A 80 12.96 -10.09 -11.53
N THR A 81 12.34 -11.22 -11.89
CA THR A 81 12.91 -12.23 -12.79
C THR A 81 12.03 -12.36 -14.03
N MET A 82 12.64 -12.32 -15.22
CA MET A 82 11.94 -12.51 -16.50
C MET A 82 12.50 -13.74 -17.20
N VAL A 83 11.61 -14.65 -17.61
CA VAL A 83 11.96 -15.98 -18.12
C VAL A 83 11.35 -16.19 -19.50
N LEU A 84 12.13 -16.68 -20.45
CA LEU A 84 11.65 -17.06 -21.76
C LEU A 84 11.62 -18.59 -21.88
N ILE A 85 10.47 -19.14 -22.29
CA ILE A 85 10.29 -20.56 -22.59
C ILE A 85 9.81 -20.70 -24.02
N ASP A 86 10.67 -21.23 -24.89
CA ASP A 86 10.30 -21.63 -26.25
C ASP A 86 9.67 -23.04 -26.22
N CYS A 87 8.38 -23.14 -26.50
CA CYS A 87 7.63 -24.39 -26.49
C CYS A 87 7.81 -25.25 -27.75
N LEU A 88 8.44 -24.73 -28.83
CA LEU A 88 8.78 -25.51 -30.02
C LEU A 88 9.93 -26.46 -29.75
N GLN A 89 10.89 -26.03 -28.92
CA GLN A 89 12.10 -26.79 -28.68
C GLN A 89 11.80 -28.10 -27.93
N ASN A 90 12.29 -29.22 -28.45
CA ASN A 90 11.95 -30.57 -27.98
C ASN A 90 12.11 -30.79 -26.47
N GLU A 91 13.14 -30.20 -25.85
CA GLU A 91 13.39 -30.30 -24.40
C GLU A 91 12.29 -29.58 -23.58
N ARG A 92 11.91 -28.37 -24.02
CA ARG A 92 10.93 -27.50 -23.36
C ARG A 92 9.47 -27.80 -23.72
N LYS A 93 9.22 -28.52 -24.82
CA LYS A 93 7.87 -28.96 -25.22
C LYS A 93 7.19 -29.78 -24.11
N LYS A 94 7.94 -30.66 -23.44
CA LYS A 94 7.45 -31.44 -22.29
C LYS A 94 7.11 -30.55 -21.09
N LEU A 95 7.91 -29.51 -20.85
CA LEU A 95 7.68 -28.51 -19.80
C LEU A 95 6.37 -27.74 -20.06
N CYS A 96 6.17 -27.18 -21.25
CA CYS A 96 4.94 -26.46 -21.59
C CYS A 96 3.69 -27.34 -21.46
N LYS A 97 3.75 -28.59 -21.92
CA LYS A 97 2.66 -29.56 -21.74
C LYS A 97 2.34 -29.83 -20.26
N LYS A 98 3.35 -29.99 -19.42
CA LYS A 98 3.18 -30.23 -17.98
C LYS A 98 2.65 -29.01 -17.23
N LEU A 99 3.02 -27.81 -17.67
CA LEU A 99 2.48 -26.54 -17.17
C LEU A 99 1.09 -26.22 -17.75
N LYS A 100 0.56 -27.06 -18.65
CA LYS A 100 -0.71 -26.86 -19.37
C LYS A 100 -0.73 -25.53 -20.14
N VAL A 101 0.40 -25.15 -20.74
CA VAL A 101 0.54 -23.94 -21.55
C VAL A 101 0.67 -24.31 -23.02
N SER A 102 -0.17 -23.71 -23.87
CA SER A 102 -0.14 -23.90 -25.33
C SER A 102 -0.30 -22.52 -25.99
N PRO A 103 0.80 -21.77 -26.20
CA PRO A 103 0.73 -20.46 -26.84
C PRO A 103 0.33 -20.59 -28.32
N ASN A 104 -0.53 -19.69 -28.81
CA ASN A 104 -0.78 -19.56 -30.25
C ASN A 104 0.42 -18.91 -30.94
N ALA A 105 0.79 -17.70 -30.49
CA ALA A 105 2.07 -17.06 -30.79
C ALA A 105 2.91 -16.91 -29.50
N TYR A 106 2.29 -16.36 -28.46
CA TYR A 106 2.88 -16.22 -27.13
C TYR A 106 1.82 -16.18 -26.03
N ILE A 107 2.24 -16.43 -24.78
CA ILE A 107 1.47 -16.24 -23.54
C ILE A 107 2.41 -15.73 -22.46
N PHE A 108 2.00 -14.70 -21.72
CA PHE A 108 2.70 -14.24 -20.53
C PHE A 108 2.00 -14.74 -19.27
N LYS A 109 2.74 -15.37 -18.36
CA LYS A 109 2.24 -15.80 -17.05
C LYS A 109 3.10 -15.25 -15.94
N HIS A 110 2.47 -14.69 -14.92
CA HIS A 110 3.13 -14.20 -13.73
C HIS A 110 3.02 -15.21 -12.59
N TYR A 111 4.14 -15.39 -11.90
CA TYR A 111 4.27 -16.22 -10.71
C TYR A 111 4.79 -15.36 -9.57
N LYS A 112 4.20 -15.54 -8.40
CA LYS A 112 4.55 -14.81 -7.19
C LYS A 112 4.70 -15.81 -6.05
N ASP A 113 5.81 -15.70 -5.33
CA ASP A 113 6.10 -16.51 -4.13
C ASP A 113 5.96 -18.04 -4.33
N GLY A 114 6.32 -18.53 -5.52
CA GLY A 114 6.28 -19.96 -5.87
C GLY A 114 5.00 -20.44 -6.56
N ASP A 115 3.95 -19.63 -6.56
CA ASP A 115 2.64 -19.98 -7.11
C ASP A 115 2.29 -19.17 -8.36
N PHE A 116 1.40 -19.72 -9.19
CA PHE A 116 0.81 -18.96 -10.29
C PHE A 116 -0.04 -17.84 -9.70
N HIS A 117 0.24 -16.61 -10.11
CA HIS A 117 -0.49 -15.44 -9.65
C HIS A 117 -1.60 -15.08 -10.63
N LYS A 118 -1.23 -14.71 -11.87
CA LYS A 118 -2.18 -14.39 -12.94
C LYS A 118 -1.53 -14.39 -14.31
N ASP A 119 -2.35 -14.38 -15.35
CA ASP A 119 -1.90 -14.06 -16.70
C ASP A 119 -1.62 -12.55 -16.79
N TYR A 120 -0.63 -12.17 -17.59
CA TYR A 120 -0.33 -10.75 -17.81
C TYR A 120 -1.50 -10.12 -18.56
N ASP A 121 -2.08 -9.09 -17.95
CA ASP A 121 -3.35 -8.47 -18.33
C ASP A 121 -3.18 -7.01 -18.75
N ARG A 122 -1.96 -6.64 -19.14
CA ARG A 122 -1.57 -5.25 -19.43
C ARG A 122 -1.06 -5.09 -20.86
N GLN A 123 -0.79 -3.86 -21.28
CA GLN A 123 -0.24 -3.60 -22.60
C GLN A 123 1.16 -4.21 -22.77
N VAL A 124 1.48 -4.71 -23.96
CA VAL A 124 2.81 -5.27 -24.25
C VAL A 124 3.79 -4.15 -24.60
N SER A 125 4.19 -3.38 -23.59
CA SER A 125 5.19 -2.31 -23.69
C SER A 125 6.22 -2.41 -22.57
N VAL A 126 7.40 -1.83 -22.78
CA VAL A 126 8.49 -1.86 -21.77
C VAL A 126 8.03 -1.20 -20.47
N ALA A 127 7.39 -0.03 -20.56
CA ALA A 127 6.90 0.71 -19.39
C ALA A 127 5.83 -0.08 -18.63
N SER A 128 4.86 -0.67 -19.34
CA SER A 128 3.78 -1.45 -18.74
C SER A 128 4.31 -2.70 -18.03
N MET A 129 5.22 -3.44 -18.67
CA MET A 129 5.85 -4.62 -18.06
C MET A 129 6.69 -4.27 -16.84
N VAL A 130 7.46 -3.17 -16.89
CA VAL A 130 8.24 -2.69 -15.75
C VAL A 130 7.32 -2.30 -14.59
N ASN A 131 6.24 -1.56 -14.86
CA ASN A 131 5.26 -1.16 -13.86
C ASN A 131 4.53 -2.36 -13.25
N PHE A 132 4.16 -3.34 -14.09
CA PHE A 132 3.60 -4.61 -13.64
C PHE A 132 4.57 -5.34 -12.71
N MET A 133 5.85 -5.44 -13.08
CA MET A 133 6.85 -6.10 -12.25
C MET A 133 7.12 -5.36 -10.94
N ARG A 134 6.94 -4.03 -10.88
CA ARG A 134 7.02 -3.25 -9.63
C ARG A 134 5.82 -3.52 -8.71
N ASN A 135 4.61 -3.59 -9.26
CA ASN A 135 3.38 -3.84 -8.50
C ASN A 135 2.41 -4.76 -9.27
N PRO A 136 2.62 -6.08 -9.24
CA PRO A 136 1.83 -7.03 -10.04
C PRO A 136 0.41 -7.20 -9.50
N THR A 137 0.19 -6.86 -8.23
CA THR A 137 -1.10 -6.87 -7.54
C THR A 137 -1.86 -5.54 -7.66
N GLY A 138 -1.23 -4.51 -8.25
CA GLY A 138 -1.86 -3.22 -8.46
C GLY A 138 -2.89 -3.27 -9.59
N ASP A 139 -3.89 -2.40 -9.49
CA ASP A 139 -4.86 -2.17 -10.55
C ASP A 139 -4.17 -1.80 -11.87
N LEU A 140 -4.91 -1.95 -12.97
CA LEU A 140 -4.46 -1.48 -14.28
C LEU A 140 -4.10 0.03 -14.19
N PRO A 141 -2.91 0.45 -14.65
CA PRO A 141 -2.57 1.86 -14.73
C PRO A 141 -3.62 2.62 -15.53
N TRP A 142 -3.94 3.85 -15.12
CA TRP A 142 -5.04 4.58 -15.75
C TRP A 142 -4.75 4.88 -17.23
N GLU A 143 -3.50 5.13 -17.57
CA GLU A 143 -3.05 5.30 -18.95
C GLU A 143 -3.25 4.07 -19.86
N GLU A 144 -3.45 2.89 -19.26
CA GLU A 144 -3.75 1.65 -19.98
C GLU A 144 -5.24 1.31 -19.97
N ASP A 145 -6.04 2.05 -19.21
CA ASP A 145 -7.48 1.84 -19.10
C ASP A 145 -8.18 2.40 -20.35
N PRO A 146 -8.93 1.58 -21.11
CA PRO A 146 -9.70 2.05 -22.26
C PRO A 146 -10.66 3.19 -21.91
N GLU A 147 -11.19 3.23 -20.68
CA GLU A 147 -12.07 4.30 -20.24
C GLU A 147 -11.32 5.65 -20.14
N GLY A 148 -10.00 5.63 -19.92
CA GLY A 148 -9.14 6.81 -19.79
C GLY A 148 -8.47 7.27 -21.08
N ALA A 149 -8.78 6.69 -22.24
CA ALA A 149 -8.02 6.90 -23.48
C ALA A 149 -7.94 8.37 -23.95
N ASP A 150 -8.89 9.21 -23.55
CA ASP A 150 -8.94 10.64 -23.90
C ASP A 150 -8.27 11.55 -22.86
N VAL A 151 -7.84 11.00 -21.73
CA VAL A 151 -7.05 11.71 -20.72
C VAL A 151 -5.58 11.69 -21.15
N LEU A 152 -4.94 12.86 -21.19
CA LEU A 152 -3.51 12.93 -21.47
C LEU A 152 -2.70 12.52 -20.23
N HIS A 153 -1.93 11.44 -20.34
CA HIS A 153 -1.10 10.95 -19.25
C HIS A 153 0.35 11.42 -19.40
N PHE A 154 0.95 11.83 -18.28
CA PHE A 154 2.36 12.20 -18.22
C PHE A 154 3.15 11.17 -17.39
N ASP A 155 4.13 10.53 -18.03
CA ASP A 155 4.98 9.52 -17.39
C ASP A 155 5.94 10.12 -16.37
N ASP A 156 6.43 11.33 -16.64
CA ASP A 156 7.47 12.00 -15.87
C ASP A 156 7.28 13.53 -15.82
N TYR A 157 7.83 14.18 -14.79
CA TYR A 157 7.67 15.63 -14.63
C TYR A 157 8.32 16.44 -15.76
N LYS A 158 9.40 15.94 -16.38
CA LYS A 158 10.09 16.66 -17.46
C LYS A 158 9.31 16.60 -18.77
N SER A 159 8.62 15.50 -19.08
CA SER A 159 7.70 15.44 -20.23
C SER A 159 6.51 16.37 -20.02
N PHE A 160 5.96 16.44 -18.81
CA PHE A 160 4.93 17.41 -18.45
C PHE A 160 5.38 18.86 -18.67
N GLN A 161 6.53 19.25 -18.12
CA GLN A 161 7.07 20.61 -18.30
C GLN A 161 7.32 20.94 -19.78
N ARG A 162 7.90 20.02 -20.55
CA ARG A 162 8.11 20.23 -22.00
C ARG A 162 6.79 20.38 -22.75
N HIS A 163 5.76 19.64 -22.36
CA HIS A 163 4.45 19.76 -22.98
C HIS A 163 3.84 21.13 -22.69
N MET A 164 3.88 21.59 -21.43
CA MET A 164 3.39 22.92 -21.04
C MET A 164 4.08 24.08 -21.76
N GLN A 165 5.33 23.91 -22.20
CA GLN A 165 6.06 24.91 -22.99
C GLN A 165 5.61 24.95 -24.45
N LYS A 166 5.05 23.85 -24.98
CA LYS A 166 4.67 23.70 -26.39
C LYS A 166 3.18 23.89 -26.61
N ASP A 167 2.38 23.33 -25.72
CA ASP A 167 0.92 23.38 -25.75
C ASP A 167 0.44 24.39 -24.71
N THR A 168 -0.02 25.54 -25.20
CA THR A 168 -0.49 26.64 -24.37
C THR A 168 -2.00 26.57 -24.12
N ARG A 169 -2.69 25.52 -24.60
CA ARG A 169 -4.12 25.34 -24.37
C ARG A 169 -4.41 25.23 -22.87
N PRO A 170 -5.57 25.76 -22.41
CA PRO A 170 -6.05 25.51 -21.07
C PRO A 170 -6.07 24.02 -20.72
N MET A 171 -5.50 23.67 -19.57
CA MET A 171 -5.32 22.29 -19.17
C MET A 171 -5.75 22.06 -17.73
N LEU A 172 -6.56 21.04 -17.50
CA LEU A 172 -6.86 20.54 -16.17
C LEU A 172 -6.02 19.29 -15.91
N VAL A 173 -5.25 19.29 -14.82
CA VAL A 173 -4.36 18.17 -14.48
C VAL A 173 -4.75 17.59 -13.14
N MET A 174 -5.13 16.32 -13.13
CA MET A 174 -5.36 15.55 -11.91
C MET A 174 -4.05 14.90 -11.46
N PHE A 175 -3.50 15.37 -10.34
CA PHE A 175 -2.40 14.72 -9.65
C PHE A 175 -2.96 13.70 -8.66
N TYR A 176 -2.63 12.42 -8.87
CA TYR A 176 -3.18 11.30 -8.11
C TYR A 176 -2.11 10.28 -7.72
N VAL A 177 -2.52 9.31 -6.91
CA VAL A 177 -1.73 8.13 -6.58
C VAL A 177 -2.59 6.87 -6.73
N PRO A 178 -2.04 5.70 -7.13
CA PRO A 178 -2.85 4.53 -7.48
C PRO A 178 -3.66 3.94 -6.33
N TRP A 179 -3.20 4.12 -5.08
CA TRP A 179 -3.87 3.60 -3.88
C TRP A 179 -4.97 4.53 -3.33
N CYS A 180 -5.15 5.73 -3.90
CA CYS A 180 -6.09 6.74 -3.41
C CYS A 180 -7.55 6.41 -3.79
N GLY A 181 -8.37 6.07 -2.79
CA GLY A 181 -9.78 5.73 -3.01
C GLY A 181 -10.63 6.87 -3.58
N TYR A 182 -10.36 8.12 -3.20
CA TYR A 182 -11.06 9.29 -3.78
C TYR A 182 -10.74 9.46 -5.27
N CYS A 183 -9.48 9.28 -5.64
CA CYS A 183 -8.99 9.34 -7.02
C CYS A 183 -9.66 8.27 -7.88
N LYS A 184 -9.76 7.03 -7.36
CA LYS A 184 -10.45 5.93 -8.03
C LYS A 184 -11.94 6.21 -8.26
N ARG A 185 -12.61 6.85 -7.30
CA ARG A 185 -14.05 7.20 -7.46
C ARG A 185 -14.27 8.33 -8.47
N LEU A 186 -13.36 9.29 -8.56
CA LEU A 186 -13.48 10.41 -9.49
C LEU A 186 -13.05 10.04 -10.92
N LYS A 187 -12.13 9.09 -11.07
CA LYS A 187 -11.57 8.65 -12.36
C LYS A 187 -12.64 8.44 -13.46
N PRO A 188 -13.75 7.70 -13.24
CA PRO A 188 -14.75 7.48 -14.31
C PRO A 188 -15.37 8.78 -14.83
N ASP A 189 -15.73 9.71 -13.93
CA ASP A 189 -16.31 10.99 -14.30
C ASP A 189 -15.28 11.92 -14.96
N TYR A 190 -14.04 11.91 -14.48
CA TYR A 190 -12.94 12.66 -15.05
C TYR A 190 -12.61 12.20 -16.48
N SER A 191 -12.58 10.88 -16.71
CA SER A 191 -12.38 10.31 -18.04
C SER A 191 -13.53 10.65 -19.00
N LYS A 192 -14.79 10.51 -18.55
CA LYS A 192 -15.95 10.89 -19.37
C LYS A 192 -15.94 12.37 -19.73
N ALA A 193 -15.53 13.24 -18.81
CA ALA A 193 -15.36 14.66 -19.09
C ALA A 193 -14.26 14.90 -20.14
N ALA A 194 -13.14 14.17 -20.07
CA ALA A 194 -12.10 14.22 -21.09
C ALA A 194 -12.62 13.83 -22.48
N THR A 195 -13.38 12.73 -22.57
CA THR A 195 -14.02 12.28 -23.81
C THR A 195 -14.99 13.33 -24.38
N GLU A 196 -15.82 13.95 -23.53
CA GLU A 196 -16.79 14.96 -23.99
C GLU A 196 -16.10 16.28 -24.42
N LEU A 197 -14.97 16.62 -23.80
CA LEU A 197 -14.15 17.78 -24.15
C LEU A 197 -13.16 17.50 -25.29
N LYS A 198 -13.10 16.27 -25.81
CA LYS A 198 -12.19 15.90 -26.89
C LYS A 198 -12.43 16.78 -28.13
N GLY A 199 -11.34 17.30 -28.70
CA GLY A 199 -11.39 18.18 -29.87
C GLY A 199 -11.81 19.63 -29.57
N LYS A 200 -12.10 19.98 -28.31
CA LYS A 200 -12.25 21.36 -27.85
C LYS A 200 -10.87 21.99 -27.58
N PRO A 201 -10.75 23.32 -27.40
CA PRO A 201 -9.45 23.97 -27.13
C PRO A 201 -8.96 23.73 -25.69
N TYR A 202 -9.28 22.57 -25.10
CA TYR A 202 -9.01 22.21 -23.72
C TYR A 202 -8.23 20.90 -23.69
N VAL A 203 -7.43 20.71 -22.64
CA VAL A 203 -6.73 19.46 -22.37
C VAL A 203 -7.12 18.95 -20.99
N ILE A 204 -7.59 17.72 -20.92
CA ILE A 204 -7.76 17.01 -19.65
C ILE A 204 -6.60 16.04 -19.51
N ALA A 205 -5.85 16.15 -18.42
CA ALA A 205 -4.65 15.38 -18.18
C ALA A 205 -4.61 14.79 -16.77
N ALA A 206 -3.74 13.81 -16.58
CA ALA A 206 -3.49 13.17 -15.31
C ALA A 206 -2.02 12.79 -15.13
N MET A 207 -1.56 12.82 -13.87
CA MET A 207 -0.20 12.41 -13.51
C MET A 207 -0.20 11.61 -12.21
N ASP A 208 0.38 10.42 -12.28
CA ASP A 208 0.68 9.58 -11.12
C ASP A 208 1.93 10.11 -10.39
N VAL A 209 1.73 10.73 -9.23
CA VAL A 209 2.81 11.32 -8.44
C VAL A 209 3.32 10.42 -7.30
N GLU A 210 2.93 9.14 -7.30
CA GLU A 210 3.58 8.11 -6.48
C GLU A 210 4.95 7.73 -7.06
N ARG A 211 5.10 7.85 -8.40
CA ARG A 211 6.35 7.59 -9.11
C ARG A 211 7.46 8.54 -8.65
N THR A 212 8.66 8.00 -8.43
CA THR A 212 9.81 8.79 -7.97
C THR A 212 10.21 9.85 -8.98
N GLU A 213 10.03 9.58 -10.26
CA GLU A 213 10.25 10.49 -11.38
C GLU A 213 9.32 11.71 -11.35
N ASN A 214 8.17 11.59 -10.68
CA ASN A 214 7.17 12.64 -10.51
C ASN A 214 7.20 13.34 -9.14
N ALA A 215 8.09 12.92 -8.24
CA ALA A 215 8.28 13.57 -6.94
C ALA A 215 8.56 15.10 -7.04
N PRO A 216 9.31 15.62 -8.04
CA PRO A 216 9.47 17.05 -8.22
C PRO A 216 8.16 17.80 -8.47
N ALA A 217 7.18 17.19 -9.16
CA ALA A 217 5.87 17.80 -9.40
C ALA A 217 5.14 18.12 -8.09
N ARG A 218 5.21 17.20 -7.11
CA ARG A 218 4.61 17.40 -5.78
C ARG A 218 5.18 18.60 -5.05
N ARG A 219 6.49 18.82 -5.14
CA ARG A 219 7.16 19.96 -4.51
C ARG A 219 6.85 21.26 -5.25
N ALA A 220 6.91 21.23 -6.59
CA ALA A 220 6.68 22.40 -7.42
C ALA A 220 5.27 23.00 -7.24
N TYR A 221 4.26 22.14 -7.06
CA TYR A 221 2.86 22.56 -6.94
C TYR A 221 2.27 22.36 -5.54
N ASN A 222 3.10 22.11 -4.54
CA ASN A 222 2.70 21.92 -3.14
C ASN A 222 1.55 20.90 -2.95
N ILE A 223 1.66 19.73 -3.59
CA ILE A 223 0.61 18.69 -3.57
C ILE A 223 0.72 17.87 -2.28
N THR A 224 -0.14 18.19 -1.32
CA THR A 224 -0.20 17.57 0.01
C THR A 224 -1.34 16.56 0.18
N GLY A 225 -2.34 16.58 -0.71
CA GLY A 225 -3.50 15.67 -0.69
C GLY A 225 -3.87 15.13 -2.07
N PHE A 226 -4.70 14.08 -2.11
CA PHE A 226 -5.09 13.41 -3.35
C PHE A 226 -6.61 13.14 -3.42
N PRO A 227 -7.24 13.35 -4.59
CA PRO A 227 -6.67 13.98 -5.77
C PRO A 227 -6.46 15.49 -5.54
N THR A 228 -5.41 16.05 -6.14
CA THR A 228 -5.28 17.51 -6.30
C THR A 228 -5.42 17.83 -7.78
N ILE A 229 -6.39 18.66 -8.14
CA ILE A 229 -6.68 19.02 -9.53
C ILE A 229 -6.31 20.48 -9.73
N LEU A 230 -5.41 20.74 -10.67
CA LEU A 230 -4.89 22.07 -10.93
C LEU A 230 -5.21 22.49 -12.36
N TYR A 231 -5.57 23.76 -12.51
CA TYR A 231 -5.85 24.38 -13.78
C TYR A 231 -4.65 25.21 -14.24
N PHE A 232 -4.22 24.94 -15.47
CA PHE A 232 -3.10 25.60 -16.12
C PHE A 232 -3.57 26.35 -17.36
N GLU A 233 -3.02 27.54 -17.54
CA GLU A 233 -3.29 28.37 -18.70
C GLU A 233 -1.96 28.92 -19.23
N ARG A 234 -1.73 28.81 -20.54
CA ARG A 234 -0.47 29.25 -21.19
C ARG A 234 0.79 28.68 -20.51
N GLY A 235 0.70 27.43 -20.04
CA GLY A 235 1.81 26.74 -19.37
C GLY A 235 2.13 27.26 -17.96
N GLN A 236 1.23 28.02 -17.32
CA GLN A 236 1.37 28.47 -15.95
C GLN A 236 0.23 27.97 -15.08
N LEU A 237 0.51 27.68 -13.81
CA LEU A 237 -0.51 27.34 -12.83
C LEU A 237 -1.37 28.58 -12.58
N LYS A 238 -2.68 28.47 -12.86
CA LYS A 238 -3.63 29.58 -12.70
C LYS A 238 -4.40 29.46 -11.39
N SER A 239 -5.00 28.30 -11.15
CA SER A 239 -5.83 28.05 -9.96
C SER A 239 -5.92 26.57 -9.62
N THR A 240 -6.37 26.27 -8.41
CA THR A 240 -6.83 24.95 -8.02
C THR A 240 -8.27 24.78 -8.51
N TYR A 241 -8.63 23.58 -8.97
CA TYR A 241 -10.01 23.25 -9.32
C TYR A 241 -10.88 23.16 -8.07
N GLU A 242 -11.93 23.96 -8.01
CA GLU A 242 -12.90 23.99 -6.90
C GLU A 242 -14.32 23.60 -7.33
N GLY A 243 -14.49 23.13 -8.57
CA GLY A 243 -15.77 22.65 -9.08
C GLY A 243 -16.21 21.32 -8.45
N ASP A 244 -17.41 20.87 -8.82
CA ASP A 244 -17.91 19.58 -8.33
C ASP A 244 -17.10 18.41 -8.88
N ASN A 245 -16.83 17.42 -8.02
CA ASN A 245 -16.09 16.22 -8.39
C ASN A 245 -16.98 15.20 -9.13
N ASN A 246 -17.59 15.64 -10.23
CA ASN A 246 -18.39 14.85 -11.17
C ASN A 246 -18.15 15.37 -12.61
N LYS A 247 -18.71 14.67 -13.60
CA LYS A 247 -18.48 14.95 -15.02
C LYS A 247 -18.91 16.37 -15.39
N GLU A 248 -20.11 16.75 -14.98
CA GLU A 248 -20.73 18.04 -15.31
C GLU A 248 -19.95 19.22 -14.71
N GLY A 249 -19.48 19.10 -13.47
CA GLY A 249 -18.67 20.11 -12.79
C GLY A 249 -17.36 20.37 -13.53
N ILE A 250 -16.68 19.31 -13.95
CA ILE A 250 -15.42 19.41 -14.70
C ILE A 250 -15.65 20.10 -16.05
N ILE A 251 -16.69 19.69 -16.77
CA ILE A 251 -17.04 20.28 -18.07
C ILE A 251 -17.42 21.75 -17.92
N SER A 252 -18.20 22.09 -16.90
CA SER A 252 -18.63 23.47 -16.63
C SER A 252 -17.43 24.36 -16.35
N PHE A 253 -16.53 23.91 -15.46
CA PHE A 253 -15.31 24.65 -15.14
C PHE A 253 -14.42 24.83 -16.36
N MET A 254 -14.25 23.81 -17.21
CA MET A 254 -13.40 23.95 -18.40
C MET A 254 -13.99 24.88 -19.45
N LYS A 255 -15.32 25.04 -19.50
CA LYS A 255 -15.98 25.99 -20.40
C LYS A 255 -15.86 27.43 -19.89
N ASP A 256 -15.86 27.63 -18.58
CA ASP A 256 -15.77 28.94 -17.95
C ASP A 256 -14.98 28.85 -16.62
N PRO A 257 -13.63 28.87 -16.69
CA PRO A 257 -12.77 28.71 -15.51
C PRO A 257 -12.67 29.98 -14.67
N ASP A 258 -13.04 31.13 -15.24
CA ASP A 258 -13.10 32.43 -14.55
C ASP A 258 -14.49 32.70 -13.97
N ALA A 259 -15.49 31.86 -14.29
CA ALA A 259 -16.77 31.88 -13.59
C ALA A 259 -16.50 31.79 -12.08
N ALA A 260 -17.10 32.72 -11.34
CA ALA A 260 -17.17 32.58 -9.90
C ALA A 260 -17.68 31.16 -9.62
N PRO A 261 -16.98 30.37 -8.77
CA PRO A 261 -17.43 29.02 -8.46
C PRO A 261 -18.90 29.13 -8.08
N VAL A 262 -19.76 28.37 -8.77
CA VAL A 262 -21.20 28.36 -8.48
C VAL A 262 -21.28 28.20 -6.98
N GLN A 263 -21.65 29.29 -6.29
CA GLN A 263 -21.78 29.23 -4.85
C GLN A 263 -22.87 28.20 -4.68
N LYS A 264 -22.50 27.00 -4.19
CA LYS A 264 -23.49 26.04 -3.69
C LYS A 264 -24.43 26.89 -2.88
N GLU A 265 -25.70 26.94 -3.27
CA GLU A 265 -26.72 27.63 -2.47
C GLU A 265 -26.42 27.22 -1.06
N LYS A 266 -26.03 28.22 -0.25
CA LYS A 266 -25.50 27.96 1.09
C LYS A 266 -26.64 27.21 1.76
N GLU A 267 -26.46 25.90 1.96
CA GLU A 267 -27.52 25.06 2.53
C GLU A 267 -28.07 25.84 3.71
N ALA A 268 -29.38 26.09 3.68
CA ALA A 268 -30.02 26.90 4.72
C ALA A 268 -29.52 26.40 6.07
N ASP A 269 -29.09 27.35 6.91
CA ASP A 269 -28.48 27.03 8.19
C ASP A 269 -29.38 26.02 8.89
N TRP A 270 -28.81 24.91 9.38
CA TRP A 270 -29.65 23.84 9.93
C TRP A 270 -30.51 24.36 11.08
N SER A 271 -29.99 25.33 11.84
CA SER A 271 -30.73 26.02 12.89
C SER A 271 -31.87 26.93 12.43
N ALA A 272 -32.02 27.16 11.12
CA ALA A 272 -33.07 27.99 10.55
C ALA A 272 -34.28 27.18 10.07
N ASP A 273 -34.27 25.85 10.18
CA ASP A 273 -35.42 25.02 9.83
C ASP A 273 -36.48 25.07 10.95
N PRO A 274 -37.64 25.71 10.73
CA PRO A 274 -38.67 25.84 11.75
C PRO A 274 -39.39 24.52 12.07
N ASN A 275 -39.19 23.48 11.26
CA ASN A 275 -39.80 22.15 11.46
C ASN A 275 -38.85 21.16 12.13
N SER A 276 -37.63 21.57 12.46
CA SER A 276 -36.67 20.70 13.13
C SER A 276 -37.04 20.50 14.60
N GLU A 277 -37.08 19.24 15.03
CA GLU A 277 -37.22 18.88 16.45
C GLU A 277 -35.86 18.88 17.19
N ILE A 278 -34.79 19.32 16.51
CA ILE A 278 -33.44 19.37 17.06
C ILE A 278 -33.22 20.70 17.78
N VAL A 279 -32.72 20.62 19.01
CA VAL A 279 -32.33 21.82 19.75
C VAL A 279 -30.98 22.31 19.26
N HIS A 280 -30.96 23.47 18.59
CA HIS A 280 -29.74 24.08 18.10
C HIS A 280 -29.04 24.90 19.19
N LEU A 281 -27.87 24.43 19.61
CA LEU A 281 -27.11 25.03 20.70
C LEU A 281 -26.11 26.06 20.16
N THR A 282 -26.03 27.18 20.88
CA THR A 282 -25.03 28.24 20.71
C THR A 282 -24.28 28.45 22.01
N SER A 283 -23.22 29.27 22.00
CA SER A 283 -22.49 29.62 23.22
C SER A 283 -23.36 30.13 24.38
N GLN A 284 -24.47 30.81 24.08
CA GLN A 284 -25.37 31.34 25.10
C GLN A 284 -26.41 30.32 25.58
N GLY A 285 -26.85 29.42 24.70
CA GLY A 285 -27.89 28.42 25.00
C GLY A 285 -27.38 27.06 25.45
N PHE A 286 -26.06 26.79 25.35
CA PHE A 286 -25.50 25.47 25.59
C PHE A 286 -25.72 24.98 27.03
N GLU A 287 -25.30 25.71 28.06
CA GLU A 287 -25.47 25.25 29.44
C GLU A 287 -26.93 25.19 29.90
N PRO A 288 -27.77 26.21 29.67
CA PRO A 288 -29.17 26.18 30.11
C PRO A 288 -29.94 25.01 29.50
N ALA A 289 -29.85 24.83 28.18
CA ALA A 289 -30.56 23.77 27.47
C ALA A 289 -30.17 22.36 27.94
N LEU A 290 -28.92 22.16 28.36
CA LEU A 290 -28.47 20.87 28.90
C LEU A 290 -28.88 20.65 30.36
N LYS A 291 -29.04 21.72 31.16
CA LYS A 291 -29.46 21.63 32.57
C LYS A 291 -30.95 21.36 32.73
N ASP A 292 -31.76 21.92 31.83
CA ASP A 292 -33.22 21.76 31.84
C ASP A 292 -33.65 20.34 31.45
N GLU A 293 -32.77 19.59 30.79
CA GLU A 293 -33.04 18.26 30.28
C GLU A 293 -32.24 17.16 30.99
N LYS A 294 -32.94 16.09 31.35
CA LYS A 294 -32.33 14.95 32.05
C LYS A 294 -31.39 14.12 31.16
N SER A 295 -31.63 14.10 29.85
CA SER A 295 -30.94 13.24 28.91
C SER A 295 -30.79 13.98 27.59
N VAL A 296 -29.57 14.37 27.22
CA VAL A 296 -29.31 15.09 25.97
C VAL A 296 -28.18 14.44 25.19
N LEU A 297 -28.43 14.15 23.93
CA LEU A 297 -27.39 13.75 22.98
C LEU A 297 -27.08 14.95 22.10
N VAL A 298 -25.83 15.41 22.09
CA VAL A 298 -25.39 16.59 21.32
C VAL A 298 -24.53 16.15 20.14
N MET A 299 -24.93 16.53 18.93
CA MET A 299 -24.16 16.36 17.70
C MET A 299 -23.30 17.60 17.42
N PHE A 300 -21.99 17.46 17.56
CA PHE A 300 -21.01 18.43 17.11
C PHE A 300 -20.72 18.19 15.63
N TYR A 301 -21.08 19.16 14.79
CA TYR A 301 -21.02 19.02 13.33
C TYR A 301 -20.30 20.19 12.65
N ALA A 302 -20.01 20.00 11.36
CA ALA A 302 -19.53 21.06 10.48
C ALA A 302 -20.37 21.07 9.18
N PRO A 303 -20.82 22.24 8.67
CA PRO A 303 -21.70 22.31 7.50
C PRO A 303 -21.09 21.69 6.23
N TRP A 304 -19.77 21.76 6.07
CA TRP A 304 -19.05 21.19 4.92
C TRP A 304 -18.74 19.70 5.07
N CYS A 305 -19.00 19.08 6.23
CA CYS A 305 -18.66 17.68 6.47
C CYS A 305 -19.70 16.74 5.84
N GLY A 306 -19.28 15.97 4.82
CA GLY A 306 -20.16 15.00 4.15
C GLY A 306 -20.71 13.90 5.08
N HIS A 307 -19.98 13.51 6.14
CA HIS A 307 -20.50 12.57 7.13
C HIS A 307 -21.61 13.20 7.99
N CYS A 308 -21.51 14.49 8.32
CA CYS A 308 -22.56 15.23 9.01
C CYS A 308 -23.80 15.36 8.13
N LYS A 309 -23.63 15.71 6.85
CA LYS A 309 -24.73 15.81 5.89
C LYS A 309 -25.52 14.51 5.75
N ARG A 310 -24.84 13.36 5.73
CA ARG A 310 -25.51 12.05 5.69
C ARG A 310 -26.22 11.69 7.00
N MET A 311 -25.69 12.12 8.14
CA MET A 311 -26.27 11.81 9.45
C MET A 311 -27.43 12.74 9.82
N LYS A 312 -27.43 13.99 9.35
CA LYS A 312 -28.49 14.97 9.59
C LYS A 312 -29.91 14.42 9.39
N PRO A 313 -30.29 13.79 8.25
CA PRO A 313 -31.64 13.25 8.08
C PRO A 313 -31.97 12.10 9.04
N GLU A 314 -30.99 11.27 9.40
CA GLU A 314 -31.19 10.20 10.39
C GLU A 314 -31.39 10.77 11.81
N TYR A 315 -30.69 11.85 12.13
CA TYR A 315 -30.77 12.54 13.41
C TYR A 315 -32.12 13.27 13.58
N GLU A 316 -32.57 13.98 12.55
CA GLU A 316 -33.92 14.57 12.45
C GLU A 316 -35.02 13.52 12.62
N LYS A 317 -34.93 12.42 11.86
CA LYS A 317 -35.89 11.31 11.94
C LYS A 317 -35.95 10.70 13.33
N ALA A 318 -34.81 10.55 13.99
CA ALA A 318 -34.75 10.06 15.36
C ALA A 318 -35.47 11.01 16.33
N ALA A 319 -35.25 12.32 16.22
CA ALA A 319 -35.92 13.32 17.08
C ALA A 319 -37.45 13.31 16.90
N LEU A 320 -37.93 13.29 15.66
CA LEU A 320 -39.36 13.16 15.34
C LEU A 320 -39.95 11.89 15.96
N THR A 321 -39.28 10.75 15.76
CA THR A 321 -39.74 9.46 16.31
C THR A 321 -39.73 9.45 17.84
N MET A 322 -38.73 10.07 18.47
CA MET A 322 -38.66 10.20 19.93
C MET A 322 -39.81 11.03 20.48
N LYS A 323 -40.16 12.15 19.82
CA LYS A 323 -41.32 12.98 20.17
C LYS A 323 -42.64 12.22 20.04
N GLU A 324 -42.87 11.54 18.91
CA GLU A 324 -44.07 10.74 18.66
C GLU A 324 -44.25 9.62 19.68
N ARG A 325 -43.16 8.93 20.03
CA ARG A 325 -43.17 7.79 20.98
C ARG A 325 -43.01 8.22 22.43
N LYS A 326 -42.90 9.52 22.71
CA LYS A 326 -42.67 10.09 24.05
C LYS A 326 -41.45 9.48 24.75
N ILE A 327 -40.37 9.25 23.99
CA ILE A 327 -39.10 8.76 24.52
C ILE A 327 -38.43 9.92 25.27
N PRO A 328 -38.00 9.72 26.53
CA PRO A 328 -37.40 10.79 27.31
C PRO A 328 -36.03 11.22 26.77
N GLY A 329 -35.80 12.53 26.77
CA GLY A 329 -34.55 13.15 26.35
C GLY A 329 -34.63 13.90 25.02
N VAL A 330 -33.58 14.64 24.74
CA VAL A 330 -33.53 15.61 23.63
C VAL A 330 -32.32 15.33 22.75
N LEU A 331 -32.52 15.50 21.44
CA LEU A 331 -31.43 15.56 20.46
C LEU A 331 -31.09 17.01 20.18
N ALA A 332 -29.81 17.35 20.28
CA ALA A 332 -29.31 18.69 20.12
C ALA A 332 -28.16 18.73 19.10
N ALA A 333 -27.95 19.87 18.45
CA ALA A 333 -26.89 20.05 17.48
C ALA A 333 -26.12 21.35 17.71
N LEU A 334 -24.81 21.31 17.55
CA LEU A 334 -23.91 22.46 17.69
C LEU A 334 -22.96 22.53 16.49
N ASP A 335 -22.96 23.66 15.80
CA ASP A 335 -22.02 23.95 14.71
C ASP A 335 -20.65 24.28 15.32
N ALA A 336 -19.77 23.28 15.34
CA ALA A 336 -18.44 23.38 15.92
C ALA A 336 -17.49 24.28 15.11
N THR A 337 -17.87 24.67 13.88
CA THR A 337 -17.10 25.63 13.08
C THR A 337 -17.32 27.06 13.54
N LYS A 338 -18.51 27.36 14.10
CA LYS A 338 -18.87 28.62 14.74
C LYS A 338 -18.48 28.61 16.23
N GLU A 339 -18.82 27.52 16.93
CA GLU A 339 -18.71 27.38 18.39
C GLU A 339 -17.42 26.66 18.81
N LYS A 340 -16.27 27.18 18.36
CA LYS A 340 -14.96 26.53 18.52
C LYS A 340 -14.55 26.34 19.98
N THR A 341 -14.91 27.27 20.86
CA THR A 341 -14.57 27.22 22.29
C THR A 341 -15.21 26.01 22.96
N ILE A 342 -16.51 25.79 22.74
CA ILE A 342 -17.25 24.65 23.29
C ILE A 342 -16.74 23.35 22.68
N ALA A 343 -16.53 23.32 21.35
CA ALA A 343 -15.96 22.15 20.69
C ALA A 343 -14.58 21.76 21.27
N GLY A 344 -13.74 22.76 21.57
CA GLY A 344 -12.44 22.58 22.21
C GLY A 344 -12.55 22.05 23.64
N GLN A 345 -13.46 22.59 24.46
CA GLN A 345 -13.70 22.14 25.84
C GLN A 345 -14.03 20.64 25.92
N PHE A 346 -14.81 20.14 24.95
CA PHE A 346 -15.14 18.72 24.88
C PHE A 346 -14.20 17.90 23.98
N ASN A 347 -13.04 18.45 23.60
CA ASN A 347 -12.01 17.76 22.80
C ASN A 347 -12.55 17.15 21.49
N VAL A 348 -13.39 17.89 20.77
CA VAL A 348 -13.93 17.48 19.46
C VAL A 348 -12.83 17.60 18.40
N ARG A 349 -12.34 16.45 17.91
CA ARG A 349 -11.24 16.37 16.91
C ARG A 349 -11.70 16.02 15.50
N GLY A 350 -12.98 15.70 15.32
CA GLY A 350 -13.54 15.28 14.05
C GLY A 350 -15.05 15.37 14.04
N TYR A 351 -15.65 15.25 12.85
CA TYR A 351 -17.08 15.45 12.66
C TYR A 351 -17.74 14.28 11.90
N PRO A 352 -18.97 13.90 12.24
CA PRO A 352 -19.69 14.31 13.45
C PRO A 352 -19.12 13.64 14.70
N THR A 353 -19.20 14.33 15.84
CA THR A 353 -18.94 13.74 17.17
C THR A 353 -20.22 13.85 18.00
N LEU A 354 -20.67 12.75 18.59
CA LEU A 354 -21.81 12.74 19.51
C LEU A 354 -21.33 12.68 20.95
N LYS A 355 -21.91 13.51 21.81
CA LYS A 355 -21.62 13.55 23.24
C LYS A 355 -22.90 13.47 24.03
N TYR A 356 -22.91 12.61 25.04
CA TYR A 356 -24.08 12.40 25.89
C TYR A 356 -23.95 13.16 27.21
N PHE A 357 -25.03 13.82 27.61
CA PHE A 357 -25.14 14.67 28.79
C PHE A 357 -26.35 14.26 29.63
N VAL A 358 -26.20 14.38 30.94
CA VAL A 358 -27.27 14.16 31.92
C VAL A 358 -27.28 15.32 32.90
N ASN A 359 -28.39 16.07 32.97
CA ASN A 359 -28.55 17.26 33.82
C ASN A 359 -27.38 18.25 33.67
N GLY A 360 -26.99 18.57 32.43
CA GLY A 360 -25.88 19.48 32.14
C GLY A 360 -24.48 18.88 32.25
N VAL A 361 -24.34 17.63 32.73
CA VAL A 361 -23.03 17.01 32.96
C VAL A 361 -22.69 16.04 31.83
N PHE A 362 -21.55 16.27 31.18
CA PHE A 362 -20.99 15.34 30.19
C PHE A 362 -20.74 13.97 30.82
N LYS A 363 -21.13 12.90 30.12
CA LYS A 363 -20.93 11.52 30.56
C LYS A 363 -19.88 10.82 29.70
N PHE A 364 -20.17 10.62 28.42
CA PHE A 364 -19.30 9.87 27.51
C PHE A 364 -19.62 10.20 26.04
N ASP A 365 -18.71 9.77 25.16
CA ASP A 365 -18.88 9.86 23.71
C ASP A 365 -19.76 8.72 23.21
N VAL A 366 -20.58 9.00 22.19
CA VAL A 366 -21.50 8.02 21.60
C VAL A 366 -21.12 7.79 20.14
N ASN A 367 -21.18 6.55 19.68
CA ASN A 367 -20.87 6.19 18.29
C ASN A 367 -22.05 5.49 17.61
N VAL A 368 -23.12 6.26 17.37
CA VAL A 368 -24.30 5.84 16.61
C VAL A 368 -24.55 6.83 15.47
N ARG A 369 -25.04 6.35 14.33
CA ARG A 369 -25.31 7.20 13.16
C ARG A 369 -26.65 6.96 12.48
N ASP A 370 -27.26 5.81 12.74
CA ASP A 370 -28.55 5.40 12.18
C ASP A 370 -29.69 5.82 13.12
N ALA A 371 -30.85 6.26 12.59
CA ALA A 371 -31.96 6.73 13.40
C ALA A 371 -32.42 5.70 14.44
N ALA A 372 -32.54 4.43 14.03
CA ALA A 372 -32.97 3.34 14.92
C ALA A 372 -32.02 3.15 16.12
N LYS A 373 -30.71 3.23 15.90
CA LYS A 373 -29.70 3.07 16.96
C LYS A 373 -29.63 4.29 17.87
N ILE A 374 -29.89 5.49 17.33
CA ILE A 374 -30.02 6.71 18.14
C ILE A 374 -31.23 6.58 19.08
N ILE A 375 -32.36 6.11 18.56
CA ILE A 375 -33.58 5.88 19.34
C ILE A 375 -33.34 4.83 20.43
N GLU A 376 -32.75 3.68 20.08
CA GLU A 376 -32.41 2.62 21.03
C GLU A 376 -31.49 3.13 22.14
N PHE A 377 -30.45 3.89 21.77
CA PHE A 377 -29.56 4.51 22.73
C PHE A 377 -30.29 5.49 23.66
N MET A 378 -31.19 6.34 23.14
CA MET A 378 -31.91 7.32 23.95
C MET A 378 -32.96 6.68 24.87
N GLN A 379 -33.46 5.48 24.54
CA GLN A 379 -34.36 4.72 25.41
C GLN A 379 -33.65 4.15 26.65
N ASP A 380 -32.40 3.71 26.50
CA ASP A 380 -31.59 3.16 27.58
C ASP A 380 -30.12 3.61 27.46
N PRO A 381 -29.82 4.88 27.83
CA PRO A 381 -28.49 5.45 27.66
C PRO A 381 -27.49 4.77 28.60
N LYS A 382 -26.67 3.89 28.02
CA LYS A 382 -25.58 3.21 28.71
C LYS A 382 -24.26 3.67 28.16
N GLU A 383 -23.31 3.89 29.06
CA GLU A 383 -21.92 4.08 28.66
C GLU A 383 -21.52 2.85 27.84
N PRO A 384 -21.05 3.02 26.59
CA PRO A 384 -20.50 1.90 25.86
C PRO A 384 -19.41 1.28 26.75
N PRO A 385 -19.31 -0.06 26.83
CA PRO A 385 -18.31 -0.68 27.67
C PRO A 385 -16.96 -0.06 27.34
N PRO A 386 -16.15 0.29 28.36
CA PRO A 386 -14.86 0.90 28.11
C PRO A 386 -14.13 0.05 27.08
N PRO A 387 -13.42 0.67 26.12
CA PRO A 387 -12.62 -0.11 25.19
C PRO A 387 -11.81 -1.10 26.03
N PRO A 388 -11.78 -2.39 25.65
CA PRO A 388 -11.10 -3.39 26.44
C PRO A 388 -9.70 -2.85 26.76
N PRO A 389 -9.23 -2.98 28.02
CA PRO A 389 -7.91 -2.50 28.38
C PRO A 389 -6.92 -3.01 27.33
N PRO A 390 -5.92 -2.19 26.94
CA PRO A 390 -4.96 -2.59 25.93
C PRO A 390 -4.52 -4.02 26.25
N GLU A 391 -4.77 -4.95 25.32
CA GLU A 391 -4.36 -6.34 25.51
C GLU A 391 -2.89 -6.30 25.93
N LYS A 392 -2.55 -6.92 27.07
CA LYS A 392 -1.15 -7.01 27.51
C LYS A 392 -0.32 -7.46 26.32
N SER A 393 0.80 -6.78 26.08
CA SER A 393 1.62 -7.16 24.95
C SER A 393 2.10 -8.60 25.15
N TRP A 394 2.32 -9.34 24.07
CA TRP A 394 2.73 -10.74 24.17
C TRP A 394 4.02 -10.91 25.00
N GLU A 395 4.88 -9.91 25.00
CA GLU A 395 6.11 -9.85 25.80
C GLU A 395 5.87 -9.74 27.31
N GLU A 396 4.71 -9.21 27.72
CA GLU A 396 4.33 -9.02 29.12
C GLU A 396 3.46 -10.17 29.66
N GLU A 397 3.26 -11.23 28.88
CA GLU A 397 2.55 -12.43 29.32
C GLU A 397 3.46 -13.29 30.19
N GLU A 398 3.10 -13.41 31.48
CA GLU A 398 3.80 -14.28 32.43
C GLU A 398 3.77 -15.74 31.95
N GLY A 399 4.94 -16.40 31.95
CA GLY A 399 5.08 -17.80 31.56
C GLY A 399 5.27 -18.06 30.06
N SER A 400 5.54 -17.03 29.23
CA SER A 400 5.92 -17.24 27.84
C SER A 400 7.38 -17.67 27.70
N GLU A 401 7.63 -18.85 27.15
CA GLU A 401 8.98 -19.33 26.76
C GLU A 401 9.42 -18.79 25.38
N VAL A 402 8.65 -17.87 24.79
CA VAL A 402 8.99 -17.23 23.53
C VAL A 402 10.01 -16.12 23.80
N LEU A 403 11.14 -16.17 23.10
CA LEU A 403 12.16 -15.13 23.19
C LEU A 403 11.74 -13.89 22.38
N PHE A 404 11.50 -12.76 23.05
CA PHE A 404 11.19 -11.51 22.37
C PHE A 404 12.47 -10.82 21.88
N LEU A 405 12.52 -10.54 20.59
CA LEU A 405 13.69 -10.00 19.92
C LEU A 405 13.48 -8.55 19.46
N ASN A 406 14.53 -7.76 19.61
CA ASN A 406 14.68 -6.39 19.14
C ASN A 406 16.01 -6.23 18.38
N GLU A 407 16.28 -5.04 17.85
CA GLU A 407 17.51 -4.78 17.09
C GLU A 407 18.80 -5.08 17.86
N GLU A 408 18.80 -4.90 19.18
CA GLU A 408 19.98 -5.09 20.03
C GLU A 408 20.27 -6.58 20.29
N ASN A 409 19.22 -7.37 20.57
CA ASN A 409 19.35 -8.75 21.00
C ASN A 409 19.17 -9.78 19.87
N PHE A 410 18.75 -9.38 18.66
CA PHE A 410 18.54 -10.31 17.54
C PHE A 410 19.79 -11.15 17.21
N ASN A 411 20.98 -10.55 17.37
CA ASN A 411 22.26 -11.22 17.16
C ASN A 411 22.52 -12.40 18.12
N THR A 412 21.78 -12.51 19.23
CA THR A 412 21.90 -13.64 20.17
C THR A 412 21.54 -14.98 19.53
N LEU A 413 20.73 -14.97 18.46
CA LEU A 413 20.38 -16.15 17.67
C LEU A 413 21.59 -16.86 17.03
N LYS A 414 22.75 -16.19 16.92
CA LYS A 414 24.01 -16.83 16.48
C LYS A 414 24.43 -18.02 17.35
N ARG A 415 23.98 -18.06 18.60
CA ARG A 415 24.27 -19.14 19.56
C ARG A 415 23.27 -20.30 19.51
N LYS A 416 22.20 -20.18 18.72
CA LYS A 416 21.12 -21.17 18.65
C LYS A 416 21.23 -21.97 17.36
N LYS A 417 21.25 -23.30 17.47
CA LYS A 417 21.32 -24.20 16.31
C LYS A 417 20.05 -24.09 15.47
N HIS A 418 18.90 -23.96 16.12
CA HIS A 418 17.60 -23.86 15.49
C HIS A 418 16.82 -22.72 16.15
N ALA A 419 16.44 -21.70 15.38
CA ALA A 419 15.61 -20.60 15.87
C ALA A 419 14.44 -20.37 14.91
N LEU A 420 13.21 -20.42 15.40
CA LEU A 420 12.03 -20.05 14.62
C LEU A 420 11.56 -18.68 15.08
N VAL A 421 11.57 -17.69 14.19
CA VAL A 421 11.25 -16.30 14.53
C VAL A 421 9.94 -15.90 13.86
N MET A 422 8.94 -15.51 14.66
CA MET A 422 7.67 -14.97 14.20
C MET A 422 7.71 -13.44 14.20
N PHE A 423 7.67 -12.85 13.01
CA PHE A 423 7.51 -11.41 12.80
C PHE A 423 6.01 -11.10 12.75
N TYR A 424 5.53 -10.28 13.69
CA TYR A 424 4.10 -10.08 13.91
C TYR A 424 3.73 -8.62 14.13
N ALA A 425 2.42 -8.35 14.09
CA ALA A 425 1.83 -7.10 14.56
C ALA A 425 0.68 -7.42 15.54
N PRO A 426 0.56 -6.73 16.69
CA PRO A 426 -0.45 -7.04 17.70
C PRO A 426 -1.90 -6.99 17.19
N TRP A 427 -2.19 -6.10 16.24
CA TRP A 427 -3.51 -5.93 15.64
C TRP A 427 -3.83 -6.97 14.54
N CYS A 428 -2.87 -7.80 14.12
CA CYS A 428 -3.08 -8.74 13.03
C CYS A 428 -3.85 -9.99 13.50
N GLY A 429 -5.06 -10.19 12.96
CA GLY A 429 -5.91 -11.34 13.31
C GLY A 429 -5.26 -12.71 13.06
N HIS A 430 -4.43 -12.85 12.02
CA HIS A 430 -3.68 -14.09 11.78
C HIS A 430 -2.58 -14.32 12.84
N CYS A 431 -1.93 -13.25 13.31
CA CYS A 431 -0.95 -13.34 14.40
C CYS A 431 -1.61 -13.76 15.70
N LYS A 432 -2.77 -13.15 16.03
CA LYS A 432 -3.54 -13.51 17.22
C LYS A 432 -3.92 -14.99 17.26
N LYS A 433 -4.28 -15.57 16.10
CA LYS A 433 -4.58 -17.01 15.98
C LYS A 433 -3.35 -17.90 16.10
N THR A 434 -2.19 -17.48 15.60
CA THR A 434 -0.95 -18.30 15.62
C THR A 434 -0.21 -18.22 16.96
N LYS A 435 -0.31 -17.09 17.67
CA LYS A 435 0.32 -16.84 18.97
C LYS A 435 0.18 -17.99 20.00
N PRO A 436 -1.00 -18.54 20.30
CA PRO A 436 -1.14 -19.61 21.29
C PRO A 436 -0.41 -20.89 20.86
N GLU A 437 -0.53 -21.29 19.59
CA GLU A 437 0.14 -22.47 19.03
C GLU A 437 1.66 -22.32 19.03
N PHE A 438 2.15 -21.12 18.72
CA PHE A 438 3.57 -20.79 18.72
C PHE A 438 4.16 -20.79 20.14
N SER A 439 3.42 -20.25 21.11
CA SER A 439 3.83 -20.24 22.52
C SER A 439 3.84 -21.66 23.12
N ALA A 440 2.85 -22.48 22.78
CA ALA A 440 2.81 -23.88 23.20
C ALA A 440 3.99 -24.70 22.63
N ALA A 441 4.40 -24.43 21.39
CA ALA A 441 5.58 -25.05 20.81
C ALA A 441 6.89 -24.57 21.47
N ALA A 442 6.96 -23.30 21.89
CA ALA A 442 8.11 -22.76 22.60
C ALA A 442 8.27 -23.46 23.96
N GLU A 443 7.17 -23.59 24.71
CA GLU A 443 7.10 -24.32 25.97
C GLU A 443 7.54 -25.78 25.81
N ALA A 444 7.03 -26.48 24.79
CA ALA A 444 7.38 -27.88 24.55
C ALA A 444 8.85 -28.12 24.16
N LEU A 445 9.56 -27.09 23.71
CA LEU A 445 10.95 -27.18 23.23
C LEU A 445 11.96 -26.49 24.15
N LYS A 446 11.51 -25.95 25.30
CA LYS A 446 12.34 -25.13 26.19
C LYS A 446 13.57 -25.85 26.78
N ASP A 447 13.47 -27.17 26.95
CA ASP A 447 14.53 -27.99 27.55
C ASP A 447 15.71 -28.28 26.59
N ASP A 448 15.56 -28.05 25.27
CA ASP A 448 16.69 -28.13 24.34
C ASP A 448 17.35 -26.75 24.16
N PRO A 449 18.51 -26.49 24.78
CA PRO A 449 19.16 -25.18 24.74
C PRO A 449 19.61 -24.77 23.33
N ARG A 450 19.63 -25.70 22.37
CA ARG A 450 20.01 -25.45 20.97
C ARG A 450 18.84 -24.91 20.14
N ILE A 451 17.60 -25.09 20.63
CA ILE A 451 16.36 -24.69 19.98
C ILE A 451 15.83 -23.41 20.64
N VAL A 452 15.16 -22.54 19.88
CA VAL A 452 14.41 -21.40 20.41
C VAL A 452 13.26 -21.04 19.47
N LEU A 453 12.11 -20.67 20.04
CA LEU A 453 11.05 -19.96 19.35
C LEU A 453 11.07 -18.51 19.82
N ALA A 454 11.04 -17.57 18.88
CA ALA A 454 11.21 -16.16 19.14
C ALA A 454 10.18 -15.33 18.39
N ALA A 455 9.90 -14.12 18.88
CA ALA A 455 8.95 -13.20 18.28
C ALA A 455 9.52 -11.78 18.16
N VAL A 456 9.17 -11.09 17.07
CA VAL A 456 9.53 -9.69 16.82
C VAL A 456 8.25 -8.90 16.55
N ASP A 457 7.97 -7.90 17.38
CA ASP A 457 6.89 -6.94 17.15
C ASP A 457 7.32 -5.90 16.12
N CYS A 458 6.82 -6.02 14.89
CA CYS A 458 7.16 -5.13 13.80
C CYS A 458 6.51 -3.75 13.88
N THR A 459 5.57 -3.54 14.82
CA THR A 459 5.07 -2.19 15.10
C THR A 459 6.08 -1.36 15.90
N LYS A 460 6.93 -2.04 16.70
CA LYS A 460 8.03 -1.45 17.46
C LYS A 460 9.38 -1.53 16.71
N GLN A 461 9.66 -2.64 16.03
CA GLN A 461 10.96 -2.96 15.40
C GLN A 461 10.90 -2.88 13.86
N GLN A 462 10.47 -1.74 13.33
CA GLN A 462 10.19 -1.59 11.89
C GLN A 462 11.41 -1.84 11.00
N SER A 463 12.59 -1.33 11.40
CA SER A 463 13.81 -1.47 10.59
C SER A 463 14.29 -2.92 10.55
N LEU A 464 14.26 -3.62 11.69
CA LEU A 464 14.56 -5.05 11.78
C LEU A 464 13.62 -5.89 10.89
N CYS A 465 12.31 -5.64 10.95
CA CYS A 465 11.37 -6.37 10.11
C CYS A 465 11.59 -6.12 8.62
N LYS A 466 11.87 -4.86 8.25
CA LYS A 466 12.21 -4.49 6.87
C LYS A 466 13.51 -5.15 6.40
N SER A 467 14.56 -5.19 7.23
CA SER A 467 15.84 -5.82 6.87
C SER A 467 15.70 -7.34 6.69
N HIS A 468 14.73 -7.97 7.35
CA HIS A 468 14.41 -9.38 7.16
C HIS A 468 13.37 -9.65 6.07
N GLY A 469 12.92 -8.62 5.32
CA GLY A 469 12.03 -8.78 4.17
C GLY A 469 10.58 -9.09 4.54
N VAL A 470 10.14 -8.69 5.73
CA VAL A 470 8.77 -8.92 6.21
C VAL A 470 7.81 -7.97 5.48
N ASN A 471 6.97 -8.51 4.60
CA ASN A 471 5.98 -7.76 3.83
C ASN A 471 4.52 -8.04 4.24
N GLY A 472 4.32 -8.92 5.23
CA GLY A 472 3.01 -9.32 5.73
C GLY A 472 3.12 -10.06 7.06
N TYR A 473 2.01 -10.17 7.79
CA TYR A 473 2.00 -10.74 9.14
C TYR A 473 1.01 -11.91 9.28
N PRO A 474 1.36 -12.97 10.04
CA PRO A 474 2.70 -13.26 10.55
C PRO A 474 3.59 -13.79 9.41
N THR A 475 4.84 -13.34 9.39
CA THR A 475 5.91 -13.99 8.62
C THR A 475 6.75 -14.79 9.61
N ILE A 476 6.93 -16.09 9.37
CA ILE A 476 7.72 -16.96 10.25
C ILE A 476 8.96 -17.38 9.48
N VAL A 477 10.13 -17.21 10.09
CA VAL A 477 11.43 -17.47 9.46
C VAL A 477 12.24 -18.36 10.38
N TYR A 478 12.77 -19.45 9.82
CA TYR A 478 13.72 -20.32 10.49
C TYR A 478 15.16 -19.82 10.27
N PHE A 479 15.94 -19.86 11.33
CA PHE A 479 17.36 -19.57 11.34
C PHE A 479 18.17 -20.73 11.93
N SER A 480 19.38 -20.95 11.38
CA SER A 480 20.38 -21.82 12.00
C SER A 480 21.68 -21.04 12.22
N TYR A 481 22.06 -20.86 13.48
CA TYR A 481 23.21 -20.03 13.90
C TYR A 481 23.24 -18.63 13.29
N LEU A 482 22.06 -18.10 12.90
CA LEU A 482 21.89 -16.88 12.10
C LEU A 482 22.61 -16.88 10.74
N LYS A 483 23.18 -18.01 10.30
CA LYS A 483 23.88 -18.17 9.02
C LYS A 483 22.92 -18.65 7.93
N THR A 484 22.09 -19.63 8.27
CA THR A 484 21.05 -20.15 7.37
C THR A 484 19.74 -19.44 7.70
N LYS A 485 19.04 -18.95 6.69
CA LYS A 485 17.71 -18.35 6.78
C LYS A 485 16.78 -19.07 5.80
N VAL A 486 15.65 -19.57 6.29
CA VAL A 486 14.63 -20.25 5.47
C VAL A 486 13.26 -19.77 5.90
N ASP A 487 12.42 -19.38 4.94
CA ASP A 487 11.04 -19.00 5.26
C ASP A 487 10.24 -20.25 5.65
N TYR A 488 9.50 -20.15 6.76
CA TYR A 488 8.67 -21.24 7.26
C TYR A 488 7.32 -21.25 6.54
N SER A 489 7.07 -22.31 5.76
CA SER A 489 5.83 -22.52 5.02
C SER A 489 5.01 -23.71 5.55
N GLY A 490 5.31 -24.19 6.75
CA GLY A 490 4.60 -25.31 7.39
C GLY A 490 3.24 -24.92 7.98
N GLY A 491 2.53 -25.89 8.55
CA GLY A 491 1.29 -25.65 9.28
C GLY A 491 1.50 -24.76 10.50
N ARG A 492 0.43 -24.16 11.03
CA ARG A 492 0.54 -23.20 12.14
C ARG A 492 0.01 -23.74 13.47
N SER A 493 -0.05 -25.07 13.62
CA SER A 493 -0.32 -25.73 14.90
C SER A 493 0.97 -25.96 15.68
N SER A 494 0.86 -26.11 17.00
CA SER A 494 1.99 -26.41 17.89
C SER A 494 2.74 -27.67 17.43
N LYS A 495 2.00 -28.71 17.02
CA LYS A 495 2.59 -29.95 16.48
C LYS A 495 3.42 -29.72 15.22
N ASP A 496 2.97 -28.83 14.33
CA ASP A 496 3.70 -28.51 13.10
C ASP A 496 5.01 -27.76 13.39
N PHE A 497 4.98 -26.83 14.33
CA PHE A 497 6.18 -26.11 14.77
C PHE A 497 7.18 -27.05 15.46
N ILE A 498 6.71 -27.91 16.37
CA ILE A 498 7.54 -28.89 17.07
C ILE A 498 8.20 -29.86 16.08
N SER A 499 7.39 -30.43 15.17
CA SER A 499 7.89 -31.36 14.15
C SER A 499 8.96 -30.72 13.26
N TYR A 500 8.73 -29.48 12.83
CA TYR A 500 9.71 -28.76 12.02
C TYR A 500 10.99 -28.43 12.78
N MET A 501 10.90 -28.01 14.05
CA MET A 501 12.07 -27.61 14.83
C MET A 501 12.92 -28.78 15.31
N THR A 502 12.32 -29.95 15.49
CA THR A 502 13.03 -31.19 15.85
C THR A 502 13.73 -31.84 14.64
N ASN A 503 13.15 -31.72 13.45
CA ASN A 503 13.76 -32.21 12.22
C ASN A 503 13.59 -31.22 11.05
N PRO A 504 14.35 -30.11 11.05
CA PRO A 504 14.23 -29.12 9.99
C PRO A 504 14.72 -29.71 8.67
N ASN A 505 13.82 -29.80 7.69
CA ASN A 505 14.16 -30.22 6.33
C ASN A 505 15.01 -29.13 5.64
N LEU A 506 16.33 -29.16 5.84
CA LEU A 506 17.30 -28.20 5.28
C LEU A 506 17.63 -28.44 3.79
N SER A 507 16.75 -29.11 3.04
CA SER A 507 16.99 -29.48 1.64
C SER A 507 16.83 -28.31 0.66
N ALA A 508 17.58 -27.22 0.88
CA ALA A 508 17.84 -26.18 -0.10
C ALA A 508 18.98 -25.20 0.27
N SER A 509 20.16 -25.65 0.72
CA SER A 509 21.45 -24.93 0.49
C SER A 509 22.62 -25.53 1.26
N GLU A 510 23.48 -26.30 0.61
CA GLU A 510 24.93 -26.29 0.90
C GLU A 510 25.69 -26.90 -0.30
N PRO A 511 26.76 -26.25 -0.82
CA PRO A 511 27.68 -26.87 -1.75
C PRO A 511 28.64 -27.79 -0.99
N MET A 512 28.69 -29.07 -1.36
CA MET A 512 29.67 -30.03 -0.85
C MET A 512 31.10 -29.55 -1.12
N HIS A 513 31.86 -29.26 -0.06
CA HIS A 513 33.32 -29.31 -0.11
C HIS A 513 33.76 -30.75 0.15
N VAL A 514 34.03 -31.49 -0.92
CA VAL A 514 34.75 -32.77 -0.85
C VAL A 514 36.21 -32.46 -0.61
N LYS A 515 36.70 -32.69 0.61
CA LYS A 515 38.14 -32.82 0.85
C LYS A 515 38.56 -34.21 0.39
N HIS A 516 39.25 -34.28 -0.74
CA HIS A 516 40.08 -35.44 -1.08
C HIS A 516 41.21 -35.52 -0.05
N LYS A 517 41.26 -36.63 0.69
CA LYS A 517 42.42 -37.01 1.48
C LYS A 517 43.32 -37.81 0.55
N ALA A 518 44.46 -37.24 0.18
CA ALA A 518 45.54 -37.95 -0.47
C ALA A 518 46.26 -38.83 0.56
N ASP A 519 46.72 -39.97 0.09
CA ASP A 519 47.50 -40.99 0.78
C ASP A 519 48.76 -40.41 1.45
N GLU A 520 49.18 -41.02 2.56
CA GLU A 520 50.57 -41.42 2.78
C GLU A 520 50.69 -42.30 4.06
N LEU A 521 51.24 -43.50 3.83
CA LEU A 521 52.05 -44.41 4.67
C LEU A 521 51.84 -44.49 6.19
#